data_AF-A0A954R483-F1
#
_entry.id   AF-A0A954R483-F1
#
_cell.length_a   1.000
_cell.length_b   1.000
_cell.length_c   1.000
_cell.angle_alpha   90.00
_cell.angle_beta   90.00
_cell.angle_gamma   90.00
#
_symmetry.space_group_name_H-M   'P 1'
#
loop_
_entity.id
_entity.type
_entity.pdbx_description
1 polymer ?
#
loop_
_entity_poly.entity_id
_entity_poly.type
_entity_poly.pdbx_seq_one_letter_code
_entity_poly.pdbx_strand_id
1 'polypeptide(L)'
;HVLPYLIPAEPGVVWATIDDGSRIEHALENLALAVPEKEFGKVCLDVRMGDPGQVASDRAEELGAELIVVGSHGRTGLTRLVLGSVAERVTRLAHCPVLVVKLLPEKVPSAEAIQPAPA
;
A
#
# COMPACT_ATOMS: atom_id res chain seq x y z
N HIS A 1 0.31 1.44 -2.05
CA HIS A 1 0.18 0.63 -0.82
C HIS A 1 -1.27 0.65 -0.36
N VAL A 2 -1.75 -0.35 0.39
CA VAL A 2 -3.11 -0.36 0.94
C VAL A 2 -3.00 -0.40 2.46
N LEU A 3 -3.54 0.62 3.12
CA LEU A 3 -3.58 0.68 4.59
C LEU A 3 -4.67 -0.26 5.10
N PRO A 4 -4.45 -0.97 6.21
CA PRO A 4 -5.48 -1.81 6.82
C PRO A 4 -6.69 -0.97 7.24
N TYR A 5 -7.88 -1.57 7.24
CA TYR A 5 -9.07 -0.92 7.79
C TYR A 5 -8.88 -0.64 9.28
N LEU A 6 -9.44 0.48 9.74
CA LEU A 6 -9.60 0.69 11.18
C LEU A 6 -10.59 -0.33 11.72
N ILE A 7 -10.22 -1.03 12.77
CA ILE A 7 -11.17 -1.87 13.51
C ILE A 7 -11.91 -0.92 14.45
N PRO A 8 -13.25 -0.82 14.39
CA PRO A 8 -14.00 0.13 15.22
C PRO A 8 -13.79 -0.02 16.74
N ALA A 9 -13.33 -1.21 17.17
CA ALA A 9 -13.01 -1.53 18.55
C ALA A 9 -11.58 -1.17 18.96
N GLU A 10 -10.73 -0.66 18.05
CA GLU A 10 -9.39 -0.23 18.43
C GLU A 10 -9.48 0.99 19.35
N PRO A 11 -8.78 1.00 20.49
CA PRO A 11 -8.92 2.07 21.47
C PRO A 11 -8.67 3.47 20.87
N GLY A 12 -7.72 3.60 19.92
CA GLY A 12 -7.47 4.87 19.22
C GLY A 12 -8.61 5.35 18.30
N VAL A 13 -9.43 4.43 17.79
CA VAL A 13 -10.63 4.77 17.00
C VAL A 13 -11.77 5.15 17.92
N VAL A 14 -11.95 4.41 19.02
CA VAL A 14 -12.98 4.66 20.04
C VAL A 14 -12.83 6.03 20.70
N TRP A 15 -11.59 6.48 20.94
CA TRP A 15 -11.30 7.80 21.50
C TRP A 15 -11.17 8.91 20.45
N ALA A 16 -11.52 8.64 19.19
CA ALA A 16 -11.40 9.57 18.07
C ALA A 16 -9.99 10.18 17.92
N THR A 17 -8.95 9.49 18.39
CA THR A 17 -7.55 9.91 18.21
C THR A 17 -7.00 9.48 16.85
N ILE A 18 -7.73 8.63 16.12
CA ILE A 18 -7.41 8.19 14.76
C ILE A 18 -8.65 8.39 13.89
N ASP A 19 -8.62 9.40 13.03
CA ASP A 19 -9.61 9.66 11.99
C ASP A 19 -8.99 9.53 10.59
N ASP A 20 -9.82 9.54 9.54
CA ASP A 20 -9.35 9.38 8.16
C ASP A 20 -8.39 10.50 7.72
N GLY A 21 -8.55 11.72 8.23
CA GLY A 21 -7.65 12.85 7.94
C GLY A 21 -6.25 12.60 8.49
N SER A 22 -6.15 12.27 9.79
CA SER A 22 -4.87 11.94 10.43
C SER A 22 -4.17 10.75 9.77
N ARG A 23 -4.94 9.78 9.25
CA ARG A 23 -4.38 8.62 8.53
C ARG A 23 -3.82 8.97 7.16
N ILE A 24 -4.51 9.83 6.41
CA ILE A 24 -4.04 10.33 5.12
C ILE A 24 -2.71 11.06 5.32
N GLU A 25 -2.67 11.97 6.29
CA GLU A 25 -1.47 12.75 6.61
C GLU A 25 -0.30 11.85 6.97
N HIS A 26 -0.49 10.95 7.94
CA HIS A 26 0.57 10.05 8.38
C HIS A 26 1.03 9.08 7.27
N ALA A 27 0.14 8.64 6.40
CA ALA A 27 0.49 7.81 5.26
C ALA A 27 1.31 8.56 4.21
N LEU A 28 0.96 9.82 3.92
CA LEU A 28 1.72 10.67 3.01
C LEU A 28 3.13 10.95 3.56
N GLU A 29 3.26 11.25 4.85
CA GLU A 29 4.55 11.44 5.51
C GLU A 29 5.45 10.20 5.36
N ASN A 30 4.91 9.02 5.71
CA ASN A 30 5.67 7.77 5.61
C ASN A 30 6.03 7.40 4.17
N LEU A 31 5.14 7.69 3.20
CA LEU A 31 5.44 7.47 1.79
C LEU A 31 6.53 8.42 1.28
N ALA A 32 6.51 9.69 1.68
CA ALA A 32 7.52 10.67 1.32
C ALA A 32 8.92 10.25 1.80
N LEU A 33 9.02 9.63 2.96
CA LEU A 33 10.28 9.10 3.49
C LEU A 33 10.78 7.86 2.71
N ALA A 34 9.88 7.08 2.12
CA ALA A 34 10.20 5.81 1.47
C ALA A 34 10.51 5.93 -0.03
N VAL A 35 10.16 7.05 -0.69
CA VAL A 35 10.41 7.22 -2.13
C VAL A 35 11.72 7.96 -2.39
N PRO A 36 12.73 7.31 -3.01
CA PRO A 36 13.99 7.97 -3.33
C PRO A 36 13.80 8.92 -4.52
N GLU A 37 13.54 10.20 -4.24
CA GLU A 37 13.34 11.25 -5.27
C GLU A 37 14.50 11.37 -6.28
N LYS A 38 15.71 10.92 -5.93
CA LYS A 38 16.88 11.04 -6.82
C LYS A 38 16.90 9.99 -7.94
N GLU A 39 16.14 8.91 -7.80
CA GLU A 39 16.15 7.77 -8.73
C GLU A 39 14.99 7.82 -9.71
N PHE A 40 13.88 8.42 -9.29
CA PHE A 40 12.69 8.62 -10.10
C PHE A 40 12.63 10.08 -10.55
N GLY A 41 11.98 10.35 -11.68
CA GLY A 41 11.73 11.73 -12.12
C GLY A 41 10.75 12.45 -11.19
N LYS A 42 9.80 13.20 -11.76
CA LYS A 42 8.74 13.81 -10.95
C LYS A 42 7.88 12.72 -10.30
N VAL A 43 7.89 12.65 -8.96
CA VAL A 43 7.02 11.78 -8.18
C VAL A 43 5.85 12.58 -7.61
N CYS A 44 4.64 12.03 -7.68
CA CYS A 44 3.45 12.57 -7.01
C CYS A 44 2.89 11.50 -6.07
N LEU A 45 2.71 11.85 -4.80
CA LEU A 45 2.11 10.98 -3.80
C LEU A 45 0.64 11.37 -3.63
N ASP A 46 -0.23 10.36 -3.59
CA ASP A 46 -1.67 10.52 -3.40
C ASP A 46 -2.19 9.41 -2.49
N VAL A 47 -2.97 9.78 -1.48
CA VAL A 47 -3.60 8.85 -0.54
C VAL A 47 -5.09 9.12 -0.54
N ARG A 48 -5.86 8.06 -0.79
CA ARG A 48 -7.31 8.13 -1.00
C ARG A 48 -8.00 7.09 -0.13
N MET A 49 -9.20 7.43 0.33
CA MET A 49 -10.08 6.52 1.06
C MET A 49 -11.08 5.87 0.09
N GLY A 50 -11.40 4.59 0.32
CA GLY A 50 -12.39 3.86 -0.46
C GLY A 50 -11.97 2.42 -0.75
N ASP A 51 -12.64 1.80 -1.72
CA ASP A 51 -12.25 0.48 -2.23
C ASP A 51 -10.92 0.60 -3.01
N PRO A 52 -9.85 -0.10 -2.60
CA PRO A 52 -8.52 0.12 -3.18
C PRO A 52 -8.43 -0.16 -4.68
N GLY A 53 -9.19 -1.15 -5.17
CA GLY A 53 -9.17 -1.53 -6.58
C GLY A 53 -9.86 -0.49 -7.46
N GLN A 54 -11.03 -0.03 -7.02
CA GLN A 54 -11.79 1.02 -7.71
C GLN A 54 -11.03 2.33 -7.70
N VAL A 55 -10.61 2.80 -6.52
CA VAL A 55 -9.93 4.07 -6.34
C VAL A 55 -8.62 4.14 -7.14
N ALA A 56 -7.85 3.05 -7.18
CA ALA A 56 -6.63 3.01 -7.98
C ALA A 56 -6.90 3.08 -9.49
N SER A 57 -7.93 2.37 -9.98
CA SER A 57 -8.30 2.39 -11.39
C SER A 57 -8.88 3.73 -11.83
N ASP A 58 -9.77 4.33 -11.03
CA ASP A 58 -10.36 5.65 -11.29
C ASP A 58 -9.26 6.72 -11.32
N ARG A 59 -8.34 6.68 -10.35
CA ARG A 59 -7.24 7.64 -10.29
C ARG A 59 -6.28 7.50 -11.46
N ALA A 60 -6.03 6.28 -11.92
CA ALA A 60 -5.23 6.05 -13.11
C ALA A 60 -5.89 6.67 -14.35
N GLU A 61 -7.21 6.55 -14.49
CA GLU A 61 -7.97 7.16 -15.59
C GLU A 61 -7.93 8.70 -15.54
N GLU A 62 -8.15 9.29 -14.36
CA GLU A 62 -8.04 10.75 -14.16
C GLU A 62 -6.67 11.31 -14.54
N LEU A 63 -5.61 10.52 -14.30
CA LEU A 63 -4.24 10.89 -14.64
C LEU A 63 -3.88 10.60 -16.10
N GLY A 64 -4.73 9.89 -16.85
CA GLY A 64 -4.39 9.38 -18.18
C GLY A 64 -3.19 8.42 -18.15
N ALA A 65 -3.09 7.59 -17.12
CA ALA A 65 -1.94 6.71 -16.92
C ALA A 65 -1.87 5.61 -17.99
N GLU A 66 -0.69 5.43 -18.60
CA GLU A 66 -0.49 4.42 -19.66
C GLU A 66 -0.18 3.01 -19.11
N LEU A 67 0.11 2.91 -17.81
CA LEU A 67 0.44 1.65 -17.12
C LEU A 67 0.13 1.77 -15.63
N ILE A 68 -0.50 0.75 -15.05
CA ILE A 68 -0.64 0.60 -13.60
C ILE A 68 0.29 -0.49 -13.10
N VAL A 69 1.09 -0.19 -12.08
CA VAL A 69 1.94 -1.17 -11.40
C VAL A 69 1.39 -1.45 -10.01
N VAL A 70 1.11 -2.71 -9.71
CA VAL A 70 0.62 -3.14 -8.38
C VAL A 70 1.48 -4.27 -7.82
N GLY A 71 1.77 -4.20 -6.53
CA GLY A 71 2.37 -5.32 -5.80
C GLY A 71 1.32 -6.38 -5.44
N SER A 72 1.68 -7.67 -5.52
CA SER A 72 0.89 -8.75 -4.92
C SER A 72 1.50 -9.21 -3.59
N HIS A 73 0.65 -9.51 -2.60
CA HIS A 73 1.09 -9.89 -1.25
C HIS A 73 1.76 -11.28 -1.26
N GLY A 74 2.95 -11.37 -0.67
CA GLY A 74 3.69 -12.62 -0.43
C GLY A 74 3.66 -13.11 1.01
N ARG A 75 2.77 -12.59 1.88
CA ARG A 75 2.68 -13.00 3.29
C ARG A 75 1.49 -13.93 3.52
N THR A 76 1.81 -15.11 4.08
CA THR A 76 1.02 -16.30 4.43
C THR A 76 0.67 -17.26 3.28
N GLY A 77 1.12 -18.51 3.44
CA GLY A 77 1.08 -19.55 2.42
C GLY A 77 -0.33 -20.06 2.11
N LEU A 78 -0.63 -20.19 0.83
CA LEU A 78 -1.04 -21.42 0.16
C LEU A 78 -1.29 -21.09 -1.33
N THR A 79 -0.80 -21.97 -2.20
CA THR A 79 -1.19 -22.12 -3.61
C THR A 79 -0.64 -21.13 -4.66
N ARG A 80 -0.05 -21.76 -5.67
CA ARG A 80 0.29 -21.29 -7.03
C ARG A 80 -0.74 -20.26 -7.55
N LEU A 81 -0.27 -19.08 -7.96
CA LEU A 81 -1.00 -18.08 -8.79
C LEU A 81 -2.11 -17.22 -8.13
N VAL A 82 -2.13 -16.97 -6.81
CA VAL A 82 -3.09 -15.99 -6.27
C VAL A 82 -2.59 -14.56 -6.55
N LEU A 83 -3.29 -13.85 -7.47
CA LEU A 83 -3.00 -12.48 -7.91
C LEU A 83 -3.13 -11.45 -6.75
N GLY A 84 -3.91 -11.78 -5.72
CA GLY A 84 -4.29 -10.89 -4.62
C GLY A 84 -5.55 -10.10 -4.98
N SER A 85 -6.49 -9.95 -4.04
CA SER A 85 -7.82 -9.38 -4.29
C SER A 85 -7.79 -7.96 -4.88
N VAL A 86 -6.85 -7.13 -4.42
CA VAL A 86 -6.67 -5.76 -4.92
C VAL A 86 -6.13 -5.78 -6.35
N ALA A 87 -5.04 -6.50 -6.62
CA ALA A 87 -4.47 -6.57 -7.95
C ALA A 87 -5.46 -7.16 -8.96
N GLU A 88 -6.21 -8.20 -8.58
CA GLU A 88 -7.27 -8.78 -9.38
C GLU A 88 -8.38 -7.77 -9.71
N ARG A 89 -8.78 -6.95 -8.74
CA ARG A 89 -9.79 -5.91 -8.93
C ARG A 89 -9.29 -4.79 -9.83
N VAL A 90 -8.05 -4.34 -9.66
CA VAL A 90 -7.40 -3.36 -10.56
C VAL A 90 -7.32 -3.90 -11.99
N THR A 91 -6.86 -5.14 -12.18
CA THR A 91 -6.78 -5.77 -13.52
C THR A 91 -8.12 -5.82 -14.23
N ARG A 92 -9.23 -5.98 -13.50
CA ARG A 92 -10.58 -5.95 -14.09
C ARG A 92 -11.08 -4.56 -14.45
N LEU A 93 -10.70 -3.54 -13.69
CA LEU A 93 -11.27 -2.19 -13.78
C LEU A 93 -10.37 -1.21 -14.56
N ALA A 94 -9.08 -1.51 -14.71
CA ALA A 94 -8.13 -0.61 -15.35
C ALA A 94 -8.47 -0.33 -16.82
N HIS A 95 -8.38 0.94 -17.20
CA HIS A 95 -8.49 1.39 -18.59
C HIS A 95 -7.21 1.11 -19.41
N CYS A 96 -6.10 0.74 -18.74
CA CYS A 96 -4.78 0.53 -19.33
C CYS A 96 -4.13 -0.77 -18.83
N PRO A 97 -2.99 -1.21 -19.42
CA PRO A 97 -2.28 -2.41 -18.98
C PRO A 97 -1.93 -2.39 -17.48
N VAL A 98 -1.93 -3.57 -16.86
CA VAL A 98 -1.60 -3.74 -15.44
C VAL A 98 -0.40 -4.68 -15.29
N LEU A 99 0.68 -4.19 -14.71
CA LEU A 99 1.85 -4.98 -14.32
C LEU A 99 1.73 -5.38 -12.85
N VAL A 100 1.58 -6.69 -12.60
CA VAL A 100 1.57 -7.22 -11.24
C VAL A 100 2.95 -7.73 -10.86
N VAL A 101 3.54 -7.10 -9.86
CA VAL A 101 4.87 -7.44 -9.35
C VAL A 101 4.72 -8.30 -8.11
N LYS A 102 5.28 -9.51 -8.16
CA LYS A 102 5.37 -10.37 -6.98
C LYS A 102 6.50 -9.89 -6.08
N LEU A 103 6.14 -9.40 -4.89
CA LEU A 103 7.12 -9.06 -3.88
C LEU A 103 7.69 -10.36 -3.30
N LEU A 104 8.92 -10.69 -3.67
CA LEU A 104 9.67 -11.71 -2.94
C LEU A 104 9.92 -11.17 -1.53
N PRO A 105 9.82 -12.02 -0.49
CA PRO A 105 10.17 -11.57 0.85
C PRO A 105 11.62 -11.08 0.81
N GLU A 106 11.81 -9.79 1.04
CA GLU A 106 13.11 -9.33 1.49
C GLU A 106 13.46 -10.14 2.74
N LYS A 107 14.72 -10.57 2.82
CA LYS A 107 15.24 -11.25 3.99
C LYS A 107 15.21 -10.24 5.14
N VAL A 108 14.08 -10.14 5.82
CA VAL A 108 13.98 -9.39 7.07
C VAL A 108 15.09 -9.96 7.96
N PRO A 109 16.07 -9.16 8.41
CA PRO A 109 17.05 -9.64 9.37
C PRO A 109 16.26 -10.28 10.51
N SER A 110 16.55 -11.56 10.77
CA SER A 110 15.91 -12.29 11.86
C SER A 110 15.94 -11.44 13.12
N ALA A 111 14.87 -11.49 13.90
CA ALA A 111 14.62 -10.68 15.10
C ALA A 111 15.66 -10.86 16.25
N GLU A 112 16.82 -11.44 15.98
CA GLU A 112 17.93 -11.61 16.93
C GLU A 112 18.78 -10.34 17.14
N ALA A 113 18.55 -9.26 16.38
CA ALA A 113 19.34 -8.03 16.48
C ALA A 113 18.71 -6.89 17.30
N ILE A 114 17.51 -7.08 17.88
CA ILE A 114 16.92 -6.10 18.81
C ILE A 114 17.04 -6.65 20.23
N GLN A 115 18.27 -6.65 20.76
CA GLN A 115 18.44 -6.73 22.21
C GLN A 115 18.17 -5.32 22.78
N PRO A 116 17.31 -5.16 23.80
CA PRO A 116 17.16 -3.88 24.47
C PRO A 116 18.50 -3.48 25.10
N ALA A 117 18.88 -2.21 24.96
CA ALA A 117 20.05 -1.65 25.63
C ALA A 117 19.99 -1.95 27.14
N PRO A 118 21.11 -2.35 27.78
CA PRO A 118 21.13 -2.63 29.21
C PRO A 118 20.84 -1.36 30.02
N ALA A 119 20.09 -1.54 31.11
CA ALA A 119 19.72 -0.52 32.09
C ALA A 119 20.92 0.04 32.86
#